data_AF-A0A957DXY7-F1
#
_entry.id   AF-A0A957DXY7-F1
#
_cell.length_a   1.000
_cell.length_b   1.000
_cell.length_c   1.000
_cell.angle_alpha   90.00
_cell.angle_beta   90.00
_cell.angle_gamma   90.00
#
_symmetry.space_group_name_H-M   'P 1'
#
loop_
_entity.id
_entity.type
_entity.pdbx_description
1 polymer ?
#
loop_
_entity_poly.entity_id
_entity_poly.type
_entity_poly.pdbx_seq_one_letter_code
_entity_poly.pdbx_strand_id
1 'polypeptide(L)'
;MPFIVKIVRSKVFDGLLGAILGIVVGIIITAILWVIVSALGDLVPPFVLDFVPALGLLIILGHAVIGFGSGLGMFRGTSLGRFLYYGSATGYFRGILGQIIGTLLGMSLFNLFLAAKGVSEPFLNEKALVFGGIIGVIGFVMATGALTDWMLWVGGNPTRLHHGAPEGKPEWFRYFTVDVNHKVIGIQYGVTSLFVLLVGGLFALIFRIELAQPGLQWLSNDQYNTLFSAHGIVMIVSMLMGVGAMVNYLVPLMIGASDMAFPRLNAFSYWVGLPSVTLVLGGMALGGWDTGWVGYPTLSLFTPEIGVVLFLMGFWINGFSSIASAINVLVTTMTMRAKGMSLFRMPIFVWGALAAALIQFSATQTVGMALTMTLLERVYGLVFFNPNLGGNPILYQNVFWFYSHPVVYLFVLP
;
A
#
# COMPACT_ATOMS: atom_id res chain seq x y z
N MET A 1 22.87 -2.96 22.84
CA MET A 1 23.00 -2.99 21.37
C MET A 1 23.59 -4.31 20.81
N PRO A 2 24.71 -4.87 21.31
CA PRO A 2 25.34 -6.07 20.71
C PRO A 2 24.46 -7.33 20.77
N PHE A 3 23.70 -7.49 21.86
CA PHE A 3 22.84 -8.66 22.09
C PHE A 3 21.65 -8.74 21.12
N ILE A 4 20.96 -7.61 20.89
CA ILE A 4 19.84 -7.52 19.94
C ILE A 4 20.33 -7.78 18.51
N VAL A 5 21.49 -7.21 18.14
CA VAL A 5 22.11 -7.46 16.82
C VAL A 5 22.50 -8.95 16.66
N LYS A 6 22.93 -9.61 17.74
CA LYS A 6 23.28 -11.04 17.74
C LYS A 6 22.04 -11.93 17.60
N ILE A 7 20.91 -11.55 18.19
CA ILE A 7 19.62 -12.25 18.05
C ILE A 7 19.06 -12.10 16.63
N VAL A 8 19.04 -10.86 16.10
CA VAL A 8 18.51 -10.56 14.75
C VAL A 8 19.35 -11.21 13.64
N ARG A 9 20.62 -11.55 13.89
CA ARG A 9 21.49 -12.28 12.96
C ARG A 9 21.53 -13.79 13.20
N SER A 10 20.72 -14.33 14.10
CA SER A 10 20.75 -15.75 14.44
C SER A 10 19.94 -16.58 13.45
N LYS A 11 20.39 -17.82 13.17
CA LYS A 11 19.64 -18.76 12.30
C LYS A 11 18.26 -19.10 12.86
N VAL A 12 18.09 -19.04 14.19
CA VAL A 12 16.81 -19.26 14.86
C VAL A 12 15.86 -18.09 14.57
N PHE A 13 16.36 -16.86 14.53
CA PHE A 13 15.58 -15.70 14.09
C PHE A 13 15.20 -15.81 12.62
N ASP A 14 16.13 -16.20 11.74
CA ASP A 14 15.82 -16.49 10.32
C ASP A 14 14.75 -17.58 10.18
N GLY A 15 14.84 -18.64 11.01
CA GLY A 15 13.83 -19.70 11.13
C GLY A 15 12.47 -19.15 11.54
N LEU A 16 12.39 -18.43 12.66
CA LEU A 16 11.15 -17.82 13.14
C LEU A 16 10.55 -16.86 12.09
N LEU A 17 11.39 -16.06 11.43
CA LEU A 17 10.97 -15.13 10.39
C LEU A 17 10.43 -15.86 9.16
N GLY A 18 11.08 -16.96 8.77
CA GLY A 18 10.59 -17.85 7.72
C GLY A 18 9.27 -18.51 8.09
N ALA A 19 9.10 -18.94 9.35
CA ALA A 19 7.83 -19.47 9.84
C ALA A 19 6.72 -18.43 9.76
N ILE A 20 7.01 -17.20 10.16
CA ILE A 20 6.06 -16.07 10.06
C ILE A 20 5.73 -15.78 8.59
N LEU A 21 6.70 -15.79 7.66
CA LEU A 21 6.43 -15.68 6.22
C LEU A 21 5.50 -16.79 5.75
N GLY A 22 5.77 -18.01 6.18
CA GLY A 22 4.93 -19.14 5.88
C GLY A 22 3.50 -18.98 6.37
N ILE A 23 3.35 -18.52 7.62
CA ILE A 23 2.06 -18.22 8.22
C ILE A 23 1.36 -17.10 7.46
N VAL A 24 2.04 -16.00 7.12
CA VAL A 24 1.45 -14.85 6.40
C VAL A 24 1.02 -15.25 4.99
N VAL A 25 1.85 -15.97 4.24
CA VAL A 25 1.48 -16.51 2.93
C VAL A 25 0.29 -17.45 3.06
N GLY A 26 0.30 -18.31 4.08
CA GLY A 26 -0.82 -19.18 4.37
C GLY A 26 -2.08 -18.41 4.74
N ILE A 27 -2.00 -17.33 5.52
CA ILE A 27 -3.13 -16.47 5.88
C ILE A 27 -3.66 -15.75 4.64
N ILE A 28 -2.80 -15.22 3.77
CA ILE A 28 -3.23 -14.53 2.54
C ILE A 28 -3.92 -15.53 1.61
N ILE A 29 -3.32 -16.70 1.37
CA ILE A 29 -3.93 -17.76 0.55
C ILE A 29 -5.26 -18.20 1.18
N THR A 30 -5.29 -18.38 2.50
CA THR A 30 -6.51 -18.76 3.24
C THR A 30 -7.56 -17.67 3.16
N ALA A 31 -7.21 -16.39 3.27
CA ALA A 31 -8.13 -15.27 3.18
C ALA A 31 -8.67 -15.12 1.77
N ILE A 32 -7.84 -15.30 0.74
CA ILE A 32 -8.27 -15.33 -0.66
C ILE A 32 -9.21 -16.52 -0.89
N LEU A 33 -8.85 -17.72 -0.43
CA LEU A 33 -9.69 -18.91 -0.52
C LEU A 33 -11.00 -18.73 0.26
N TRP A 34 -10.96 -18.11 1.43
CA TRP A 34 -12.14 -17.82 2.22
C TRP A 34 -13.05 -16.84 1.48
N VAL A 35 -12.52 -15.72 0.98
CA VAL A 35 -13.28 -14.77 0.16
C VAL A 35 -13.88 -15.45 -1.07
N ILE A 36 -13.11 -16.29 -1.78
CA ILE A 36 -13.59 -17.02 -2.96
C ILE A 36 -14.69 -18.02 -2.59
N VAL A 37 -14.48 -18.87 -1.59
CA VAL A 37 -15.41 -19.93 -1.23
C VAL A 37 -16.66 -19.36 -0.54
N SER A 38 -16.51 -18.35 0.31
CA SER A 38 -17.64 -17.61 0.88
C SER A 38 -18.44 -16.87 -0.19
N ALA A 39 -17.79 -16.35 -1.24
CA ALA A 39 -18.50 -15.73 -2.38
C ALA A 39 -19.17 -16.76 -3.31
N LEU A 40 -18.80 -18.04 -3.23
CA LEU A 40 -19.44 -19.12 -4.00
C LEU A 40 -20.65 -19.74 -3.28
N GLY A 41 -20.89 -19.39 -2.01
CA GLY A 41 -22.10 -19.74 -1.25
C GLY A 41 -22.56 -21.20 -1.45
N ASP A 42 -23.80 -21.36 -1.93
CA ASP A 42 -24.48 -22.66 -2.11
C ASP A 42 -23.95 -23.52 -3.29
N LEU A 43 -23.05 -23.00 -4.14
CA LEU A 43 -22.42 -23.79 -5.22
C LEU A 43 -21.40 -24.80 -4.68
N VAL A 44 -20.96 -24.59 -3.43
CA VAL A 44 -19.95 -25.44 -2.81
C VAL A 44 -20.65 -26.25 -1.72
N PRO A 45 -20.54 -27.59 -1.72
CA PRO A 45 -21.16 -28.40 -0.69
C PRO A 45 -20.81 -27.88 0.71
N PRO A 46 -21.74 -27.87 1.69
CA PRO A 46 -21.51 -27.27 3.02
C PRO A 46 -20.22 -27.75 3.71
N PHE A 47 -19.86 -29.03 3.50
CA PHE A 47 -18.62 -29.59 4.04
C PHE A 47 -17.35 -28.89 3.53
N VAL A 48 -17.38 -28.23 2.37
CA VAL A 48 -16.24 -27.50 1.82
C VAL A 48 -16.05 -26.17 2.52
N LEU A 49 -17.13 -25.46 2.86
CA LEU A 49 -17.09 -24.26 3.69
C LEU A 49 -16.49 -24.56 5.08
N ASP A 50 -16.87 -25.70 5.66
CA ASP A 50 -16.29 -26.21 6.92
C ASP A 50 -14.83 -26.67 6.77
N PHE A 51 -14.43 -27.04 5.56
CA PHE A 51 -13.08 -27.49 5.24
C PHE A 51 -12.11 -26.33 4.98
N VAL A 52 -12.56 -25.15 4.53
CA VAL A 52 -11.67 -24.00 4.26
C VAL A 52 -10.86 -23.56 5.48
N PRO A 53 -11.42 -23.47 6.70
CA PRO A 53 -10.63 -23.16 7.90
C PRO A 53 -9.57 -24.23 8.21
N ALA A 54 -9.92 -25.51 8.04
CA ALA A 54 -9.01 -26.63 8.29
C ALA A 54 -7.89 -26.71 7.24
N LEU A 55 -8.24 -26.54 5.96
CA LEU A 55 -7.31 -26.45 4.84
C LEU A 55 -6.42 -25.22 4.99
N GLY A 56 -7.01 -24.08 5.40
CA GLY A 56 -6.29 -22.85 5.68
C GLY A 56 -5.27 -23.02 6.81
N LEU A 57 -5.65 -23.66 7.91
CA LEU A 57 -4.75 -24.01 8.99
C LEU A 57 -3.62 -24.95 8.52
N LEU A 58 -3.93 -25.93 7.67
CA LEU A 58 -2.94 -26.83 7.05
C LEU A 58 -1.98 -26.08 6.11
N ILE A 59 -2.48 -25.14 5.31
CA ILE A 59 -1.66 -24.29 4.43
C ILE A 59 -0.77 -23.38 5.29
N ILE A 60 -1.32 -22.75 6.33
CA ILE A 60 -0.61 -21.91 7.28
C ILE A 60 0.51 -22.69 7.97
N LEU A 61 0.20 -23.85 8.55
CA LEU A 61 1.17 -24.70 9.25
C LEU A 61 2.21 -25.27 8.30
N GLY A 62 1.80 -25.74 7.12
CA GLY A 62 2.71 -26.28 6.11
C GLY A 62 3.70 -25.23 5.64
N HIS A 63 3.21 -24.03 5.33
CA HIS A 63 4.08 -22.93 4.96
C HIS A 63 4.92 -22.46 6.15
N ALA A 64 4.41 -22.47 7.39
CA ALA A 64 5.18 -22.17 8.60
C ALA A 64 6.36 -23.12 8.79
N VAL A 65 6.15 -24.43 8.59
CA VAL A 65 7.20 -25.46 8.72
C VAL A 65 8.23 -25.32 7.61
N ILE A 66 7.80 -25.16 6.35
CA ILE A 66 8.72 -24.99 5.22
C ILE A 66 9.49 -23.69 5.36
N GLY A 67 8.83 -22.61 5.80
CA GLY A 67 9.43 -21.33 6.09
C GLY A 67 10.46 -21.40 7.22
N PHE A 68 10.12 -22.07 8.33
CA PHE A 68 11.03 -22.28 9.46
C PHE A 68 12.28 -23.07 9.05
N GLY A 69 12.08 -24.19 8.35
CA GLY A 69 13.18 -24.99 7.83
C GLY A 69 14.02 -24.23 6.79
N SER A 70 13.40 -23.37 5.97
CA SER A 70 14.12 -22.52 5.01
C SER A 70 15.00 -21.51 5.75
N GLY A 71 14.48 -20.87 6.80
CA GLY A 71 15.21 -19.96 7.70
C GLY A 71 16.40 -20.61 8.40
N LEU A 72 16.26 -21.88 8.83
CA LEU A 72 17.36 -22.68 9.36
C LEU A 72 18.38 -23.13 8.30
N GLY A 73 18.07 -22.92 7.02
CA GLY A 73 18.89 -23.32 5.88
C GLY A 73 18.70 -24.77 5.45
N MET A 74 17.72 -25.49 6.00
CA MET A 74 17.45 -26.90 5.71
C MET A 74 17.05 -27.14 4.24
N PHE A 75 16.48 -26.13 3.58
CA PHE A 75 15.99 -26.22 2.19
C PHE A 75 16.78 -25.33 1.19
N ARG A 76 17.98 -24.84 1.56
CA ARG A 76 18.79 -23.95 0.68
C ARG A 76 19.17 -24.56 -0.68
N GLY A 77 19.09 -25.87 -0.83
CA GLY A 77 19.34 -26.56 -2.10
C GLY A 77 18.17 -26.50 -3.09
N THR A 78 16.94 -26.23 -2.62
CA THR A 78 15.75 -26.21 -3.48
C THR A 78 15.42 -24.79 -3.94
N SER A 79 14.75 -24.66 -5.09
CA SER A 79 14.24 -23.38 -5.60
C SER A 79 13.25 -22.77 -4.60
N LEU A 80 12.32 -23.58 -4.07
CA LEU A 80 11.33 -23.16 -3.07
C LEU A 80 11.95 -22.73 -1.74
N GLY A 81 12.93 -23.49 -1.22
CA GLY A 81 13.59 -23.15 0.04
C GLY A 81 14.46 -21.90 -0.04
N ARG A 82 15.12 -21.66 -1.18
CA ARG A 82 15.78 -20.37 -1.45
C ARG A 82 14.78 -19.24 -1.60
N PHE A 83 13.66 -19.46 -2.29
CA PHE A 83 12.59 -18.47 -2.44
C PHE A 83 12.00 -18.07 -1.08
N LEU A 84 11.74 -19.01 -0.18
CA LEU A 84 11.20 -18.72 1.15
C LEU A 84 12.26 -18.10 2.08
N TYR A 85 13.51 -18.57 2.02
CA TYR A 85 14.62 -17.99 2.79
C TYR A 85 14.93 -16.53 2.39
N TYR A 86 14.96 -16.24 1.09
CA TYR A 86 15.14 -14.87 0.62
C TYR A 86 13.83 -14.08 0.73
N GLY A 87 12.67 -14.72 0.54
CA GLY A 87 11.33 -14.12 0.64
C GLY A 87 11.10 -13.40 1.96
N SER A 88 11.51 -14.01 3.09
CA SER A 88 11.41 -13.40 4.42
C SER A 88 12.38 -12.24 4.64
N ALA A 89 13.40 -12.10 3.78
CA ALA A 89 14.34 -10.99 3.80
C ALA A 89 13.94 -9.84 2.85
N THR A 90 12.89 -10.00 2.04
CA THR A 90 12.43 -8.97 1.10
C THR A 90 11.94 -7.70 1.82
N GLY A 91 12.04 -6.58 1.13
CA GLY A 91 11.51 -5.29 1.57
C GLY A 91 10.01 -5.34 1.82
N TYR A 92 9.23 -6.00 0.95
CA TYR A 92 7.78 -6.14 1.13
C TYR A 92 7.42 -6.84 2.44
N PHE A 93 8.04 -7.99 2.72
CA PHE A 93 7.73 -8.74 3.93
C PHE A 93 8.14 -7.99 5.20
N ARG A 94 9.38 -7.47 5.22
CA ARG A 94 9.87 -6.66 6.35
C ARG A 94 8.96 -5.46 6.56
N GLY A 95 8.52 -4.82 5.47
CA GLY A 95 7.54 -3.73 5.49
C GLY A 95 6.24 -4.13 6.15
N ILE A 96 5.58 -5.19 5.67
CA ILE A 96 4.30 -5.66 6.23
C ILE A 96 4.45 -5.99 7.72
N LEU A 97 5.51 -6.71 8.10
CA LEU A 97 5.78 -7.03 9.51
C LEU A 97 6.02 -5.76 10.34
N GLY A 98 6.82 -4.83 9.82
CA GLY A 98 7.06 -3.53 10.43
C GLY A 98 5.78 -2.70 10.57
N GLN A 99 4.86 -2.82 9.61
CA GLN A 99 3.56 -2.16 9.66
C GLN A 99 2.66 -2.76 10.71
N ILE A 100 2.54 -4.08 10.78
CA ILE A 100 1.73 -4.76 11.80
C ILE A 100 2.25 -4.41 13.19
N ILE A 101 3.56 -4.54 13.41
CA ILE A 101 4.18 -4.21 14.69
C ILE A 101 3.98 -2.73 15.02
N GLY A 102 4.23 -1.84 14.06
CA GLY A 102 4.05 -0.39 14.23
C GLY A 102 2.60 -0.03 14.56
N THR A 103 1.63 -0.62 13.86
CA THR A 103 0.21 -0.40 14.11
C THR A 103 -0.20 -0.84 15.51
N LEU A 104 0.17 -2.06 15.91
CA LEU A 104 -0.15 -2.58 17.24
C LEU A 104 0.51 -1.78 18.36
N LEU A 105 1.78 -1.37 18.17
CA LEU A 105 2.48 -0.50 19.11
C LEU A 105 1.80 0.86 19.22
N GLY A 106 1.47 1.49 18.09
CA GLY A 106 0.78 2.78 18.08
C GLY A 106 -0.59 2.70 18.76
N MET A 107 -1.41 1.69 18.41
CA MET A 107 -2.70 1.45 19.08
C MET A 107 -2.54 1.26 20.59
N SER A 108 -1.55 0.47 21.01
CA SER A 108 -1.28 0.21 22.43
C SER A 108 -0.88 1.48 23.18
N LEU A 109 -0.01 2.30 22.58
CA LEU A 109 0.41 3.59 23.15
C LEU A 109 -0.76 4.56 23.27
N PHE A 110 -1.61 4.63 22.24
CA PHE A 110 -2.78 5.51 22.26
C PHE A 110 -3.81 5.07 23.32
N ASN A 111 -4.10 3.77 23.40
CA ASN A 111 -5.02 3.23 24.41
C ASN A 111 -4.45 3.38 25.83
N LEU A 112 -3.13 3.25 26.02
CA LEU A 112 -2.49 3.54 27.30
C LEU A 112 -2.65 5.01 27.71
N PHE A 113 -2.53 5.92 26.74
CA PHE A 113 -2.79 7.35 26.97
C PHE A 113 -4.26 7.61 27.37
N LEU A 114 -5.23 6.99 26.69
CA LEU A 114 -6.64 7.08 27.07
C LEU A 114 -6.89 6.54 28.49
N ALA A 115 -6.33 5.37 28.81
CA ALA A 115 -6.42 4.78 30.14
C ALA A 115 -5.82 5.70 31.21
N ALA A 116 -4.67 6.33 30.94
CA ALA A 116 -4.05 7.32 31.83
C ALA A 116 -4.89 8.59 32.03
N LYS A 117 -5.80 8.90 31.09
CA LYS A 117 -6.80 9.98 31.19
C LYS A 117 -8.11 9.52 31.85
N GLY A 118 -8.21 8.26 32.26
CA GLY A 118 -9.44 7.69 32.82
C GLY A 118 -10.54 7.45 31.78
N VAL A 119 -10.20 7.44 30.49
CA VAL A 119 -11.13 7.18 29.39
C VAL A 119 -11.09 5.69 29.07
N SER A 120 -12.24 5.02 29.15
CA SER A 120 -12.39 3.60 28.81
C SER A 120 -12.98 3.47 27.41
N GLU A 121 -12.21 2.90 26.50
CA GLU A 121 -12.60 2.61 25.13
C GLU A 121 -12.14 1.18 24.78
N PRO A 122 -12.81 0.46 23.86
CA PRO A 122 -12.32 -0.81 23.34
C PRO A 122 -10.92 -0.64 22.73
N PHE A 123 -10.07 -1.67 22.83
CA PHE A 123 -8.72 -1.62 22.23
C PHE A 123 -8.76 -1.30 20.73
N LEU A 124 -9.73 -1.90 20.02
CA LEU A 124 -10.04 -1.60 18.63
C LEU A 124 -11.05 -0.44 18.59
N ASN A 125 -10.54 0.79 18.46
CA ASN A 125 -11.33 1.99 18.24
C ASN A 125 -10.70 2.85 17.15
N GLU A 126 -11.48 3.75 16.54
CA GLU A 126 -11.03 4.56 15.39
C GLU A 126 -9.83 5.44 15.70
N LYS A 127 -9.79 6.07 16.88
CA LYS A 127 -8.69 6.95 17.28
C LYS A 127 -7.38 6.18 17.38
N ALA A 128 -7.41 5.02 18.04
CA ALA A 128 -6.27 4.12 18.15
C ALA A 128 -5.86 3.56 16.78
N LEU A 129 -6.82 3.24 15.89
CA LEU A 129 -6.51 2.79 14.53
C LEU A 129 -5.87 3.88 13.68
N VAL A 130 -6.31 5.13 13.76
CA VAL A 130 -5.67 6.25 13.04
C VAL A 130 -4.24 6.44 13.51
N PHE A 131 -4.04 6.56 14.81
CA PHE A 131 -2.70 6.75 15.35
C PHE A 131 -1.81 5.53 15.07
N GLY A 132 -2.33 4.33 15.30
CA GLY A 132 -1.70 3.06 14.97
C GLY A 132 -1.29 2.98 13.51
N GLY A 133 -2.21 3.23 12.58
CA GLY A 133 -1.95 3.16 11.15
C GLY A 133 -0.83 4.10 10.71
N ILE A 134 -0.73 5.32 11.27
CA ILE A 134 0.39 6.24 11.01
C ILE A 134 1.73 5.63 11.48
N ILE A 135 1.78 5.13 12.72
CA ILE A 135 2.98 4.46 13.25
C ILE A 135 3.30 3.20 12.44
N GLY A 136 2.28 2.48 11.96
CA GLY A 136 2.41 1.36 11.05
C GLY A 136 3.06 1.74 9.73
N VAL A 137 2.64 2.83 9.08
CA VAL A 137 3.28 3.32 7.85
C VAL A 137 4.75 3.63 8.09
N ILE A 138 5.07 4.31 9.19
CA ILE A 138 6.47 4.60 9.58
C ILE A 138 7.23 3.29 9.80
N GLY A 139 6.63 2.33 10.51
CA GLY A 139 7.16 0.98 10.71
C GLY A 139 7.45 0.27 9.40
N PHE A 140 6.56 0.36 8.41
CA PHE A 140 6.75 -0.22 7.08
C PHE A 140 7.98 0.36 6.39
N VAL A 141 8.05 1.69 6.25
CA VAL A 141 9.13 2.35 5.48
C VAL A 141 10.49 2.24 6.18
N MET A 142 10.51 2.17 7.52
CA MET A 142 11.73 1.84 8.26
C MET A 142 12.14 0.39 8.03
N ALA A 143 11.19 -0.55 8.13
CA ALA A 143 11.50 -1.96 8.04
C ALA A 143 11.89 -2.40 6.63
N THR A 144 11.35 -1.79 5.57
CA THR A 144 11.79 -2.02 4.18
C THR A 144 13.20 -1.51 3.92
N GLY A 145 13.65 -0.54 4.72
CA GLY A 145 14.90 0.17 4.56
C GLY A 145 14.80 1.43 3.71
N ALA A 146 13.59 1.87 3.33
CA ALA A 146 13.39 3.07 2.51
C ALA A 146 13.86 4.36 3.23
N LEU A 147 13.87 4.34 4.57
CA LEU A 147 14.40 5.43 5.39
C LEU A 147 15.88 5.26 5.80
N THR A 148 16.56 4.17 5.41
CA THR A 148 17.92 3.87 5.90
C THR A 148 18.91 4.99 5.58
N ASP A 149 19.00 5.39 4.31
CA ASP A 149 19.90 6.46 3.88
C ASP A 149 19.56 7.79 4.57
N TRP A 150 18.27 8.11 4.72
CA TRP A 150 17.83 9.33 5.39
C TRP A 150 18.27 9.37 6.85
N MET A 151 18.13 8.26 7.57
CA MET A 151 18.56 8.14 8.97
C MET A 151 20.08 8.18 9.12
N LEU A 152 20.81 7.54 8.21
CA LEU A 152 22.28 7.61 8.18
C LEU A 152 22.75 9.05 7.95
N TRP A 153 22.12 9.77 7.03
CA TRP A 153 22.42 11.17 6.73
C TRP A 153 22.16 12.09 7.93
N VAL A 154 21.01 11.93 8.62
CA VAL A 154 20.71 12.65 9.87
C VAL A 154 21.78 12.39 10.94
N GLY A 155 22.31 11.16 10.99
CA GLY A 155 23.41 10.79 11.88
C GLY A 155 24.81 11.21 11.40
N GLY A 156 24.93 11.98 10.31
CA GLY A 156 26.21 12.42 9.74
C GLY A 156 27.02 11.33 9.04
N ASN A 157 26.43 10.17 8.75
CA ASN A 157 27.10 9.07 8.08
C ASN A 157 27.05 9.24 6.54
N PRO A 158 28.08 8.80 5.81
CA PRO A 158 28.09 8.88 4.35
C PRO A 158 27.05 7.94 3.73
N THR A 159 26.22 8.48 2.85
CA THR A 159 25.18 7.74 2.12
C THR A 159 25.50 7.69 0.65
N ARG A 160 26.18 6.64 0.20
CA ARG A 160 26.49 6.43 -1.22
C ARG A 160 25.27 5.87 -1.93
N LEU A 161 25.06 6.27 -3.19
CA LEU A 161 24.05 5.65 -4.03
C LEU A 161 24.53 4.23 -4.35
N HIS A 162 23.71 3.24 -3.99
CA HIS A 162 23.98 1.85 -4.28
C HIS A 162 22.95 1.36 -5.29
N HIS A 163 23.43 0.71 -6.35
CA HIS A 163 22.61 0.03 -7.34
C HIS A 163 22.86 -1.47 -7.24
N GLY A 164 21.83 -2.29 -7.42
CA GLY A 164 21.97 -3.74 -7.46
C GLY A 164 21.45 -4.44 -6.23
N ALA A 165 21.52 -5.77 -6.25
CA ALA A 165 21.14 -6.57 -5.11
C ALA A 165 22.09 -6.31 -3.91
N PRO A 166 21.59 -6.39 -2.66
CA PRO A 166 22.44 -6.37 -1.48
C PRO A 166 23.53 -7.44 -1.55
N GLU A 167 24.68 -7.16 -0.93
CA GLU A 167 25.83 -8.06 -0.93
C GLU A 167 25.45 -9.49 -0.48
N GLY A 168 25.87 -10.49 -1.25
CA GLY A 168 25.56 -11.90 -1.00
C GLY A 168 24.12 -12.33 -1.33
N LYS A 169 23.30 -11.47 -1.97
CA LYS A 169 21.97 -11.82 -2.48
C LYS A 169 21.99 -11.95 -4.01
N PRO A 170 21.11 -12.79 -4.60
CA PRO A 170 21.02 -12.92 -6.06
C PRO A 170 20.45 -11.64 -6.70
N GLU A 171 20.81 -11.37 -7.96
CA GLU A 171 20.42 -10.13 -8.67
C GLU A 171 18.92 -9.83 -8.66
N TRP A 172 18.07 -10.85 -8.82
CA TRP A 172 16.62 -10.67 -8.83
C TRP A 172 16.08 -10.11 -7.49
N PHE A 173 16.85 -10.22 -6.40
CA PHE A 173 16.45 -9.74 -5.08
C PHE A 173 16.28 -8.22 -5.01
N ARG A 174 16.96 -7.49 -5.90
CA ARG A 174 16.84 -6.02 -5.98
C ARG A 174 15.41 -5.55 -6.28
N TYR A 175 14.64 -6.31 -7.06
CA TYR A 175 13.25 -5.96 -7.38
C TYR A 175 12.31 -6.10 -6.17
N PHE A 176 12.76 -6.81 -5.13
CA PHE A 176 12.00 -6.99 -3.90
C PHE A 176 12.56 -6.19 -2.72
N THR A 177 13.49 -5.26 -2.97
CA THR A 177 14.11 -4.41 -1.96
C THR A 177 14.29 -2.99 -2.47
N VAL A 178 14.71 -2.09 -1.59
CA VAL A 178 14.98 -0.69 -1.95
C VAL A 178 16.18 -0.63 -2.90
N ASP A 179 15.95 -0.12 -4.11
CA ASP A 179 16.98 0.20 -5.11
C ASP A 179 16.70 1.63 -5.61
N VAL A 180 17.75 2.40 -5.88
CA VAL A 180 17.64 3.79 -6.32
C VAL A 180 17.60 3.95 -7.84
N ASN A 181 17.87 2.87 -8.59
CA ASN A 181 17.88 2.88 -10.06
C ASN A 181 16.46 3.04 -10.62
N HIS A 182 16.23 4.09 -11.42
CA HIS A 182 14.92 4.34 -12.03
C HIS A 182 14.35 3.17 -12.86
N LYS A 183 15.19 2.33 -13.47
CA LYS A 183 14.73 1.15 -14.23
C LYS A 183 14.15 0.07 -13.32
N VAL A 184 14.81 -0.16 -12.18
CA VAL A 184 14.35 -1.13 -11.18
C VAL A 184 13.06 -0.65 -10.56
N ILE A 185 13.00 0.63 -10.18
CA ILE A 185 11.80 1.26 -9.62
C ILE A 185 10.66 1.21 -10.65
N GLY A 186 10.93 1.48 -11.93
CA GLY A 186 9.95 1.33 -13.01
C GLY A 186 9.39 -0.08 -13.10
N ILE A 187 10.25 -1.12 -13.01
CA ILE A 187 9.81 -2.52 -12.99
C ILE A 187 9.02 -2.83 -11.72
N GLN A 188 9.42 -2.32 -10.55
CA GLN A 188 8.69 -2.47 -9.30
C GLN A 188 7.27 -1.91 -9.40
N TYR A 189 7.13 -0.67 -9.88
CA TYR A 189 5.81 -0.07 -10.15
C TYR A 189 5.00 -0.90 -11.14
N GLY A 190 5.60 -1.38 -12.24
CA GLY A 190 4.91 -2.11 -13.29
C GLY A 190 4.39 -3.47 -12.81
N VAL A 191 5.21 -4.25 -12.13
CA VAL A 191 4.82 -5.56 -11.58
C VAL A 191 3.76 -5.39 -10.50
N THR A 192 3.91 -4.41 -9.60
CA THR A 192 2.89 -4.14 -8.58
C THR A 192 1.59 -3.65 -9.22
N SER A 193 1.64 -2.77 -10.22
CA SER A 193 0.46 -2.30 -10.96
C SER A 193 -0.32 -3.48 -11.54
N LEU A 194 0.34 -4.41 -12.23
CA LEU A 194 -0.30 -5.58 -12.81
C LEU A 194 -0.91 -6.50 -11.74
N PHE A 195 -0.23 -6.70 -10.62
CA PHE A 195 -0.79 -7.47 -9.51
C PHE A 195 -2.05 -6.81 -8.94
N VAL A 196 -1.99 -5.51 -8.67
CA VAL A 196 -3.14 -4.73 -8.16
C VAL A 196 -4.27 -4.69 -9.18
N LEU A 197 -3.96 -4.65 -10.48
CA LEU A 197 -4.94 -4.73 -11.57
C LEU A 197 -5.72 -6.04 -11.51
N LEU A 198 -5.02 -7.17 -11.32
CA LEU A 198 -5.65 -8.49 -11.21
C LEU A 198 -6.56 -8.58 -9.99
N VAL A 199 -6.13 -8.03 -8.84
CA VAL A 199 -6.96 -7.97 -7.62
C VAL A 199 -8.21 -7.13 -7.83
N GLY A 200 -8.07 -5.92 -8.40
CA GLY A 200 -9.20 -5.06 -8.72
C GLY A 200 -10.15 -5.69 -9.74
N GLY A 201 -9.61 -6.33 -10.78
CA GLY A 201 -10.38 -7.10 -11.76
C GLY A 201 -11.16 -8.25 -11.12
N LEU A 202 -10.56 -8.96 -10.17
CA LEU A 202 -11.23 -10.03 -9.43
C LEU A 202 -12.41 -9.49 -8.62
N PHE A 203 -12.26 -8.36 -7.92
CA PHE A 203 -13.39 -7.72 -7.22
C PHE A 203 -14.54 -7.39 -8.18
N ALA A 204 -14.22 -6.89 -9.39
CA ALA A 204 -15.23 -6.64 -10.41
C ALA A 204 -15.93 -7.91 -10.90
N LEU A 205 -15.20 -9.00 -11.11
CA LEU A 205 -15.82 -10.26 -11.51
C LEU A 205 -16.80 -10.75 -10.45
N ILE A 206 -16.44 -10.65 -9.16
CA ILE A 206 -17.31 -11.09 -8.05
C ILE A 206 -18.63 -10.31 -8.05
N PHE A 207 -18.60 -8.97 -8.01
CA PHE A 207 -19.85 -8.21 -7.98
C PHE A 207 -20.62 -8.24 -9.32
N ARG A 208 -19.96 -8.54 -10.45
CA ARG A 208 -20.64 -8.75 -11.74
C ARG A 208 -21.39 -10.07 -11.79
N ILE A 209 -20.87 -11.11 -11.15
CA ILE A 209 -21.57 -12.38 -10.98
C ILE A 209 -22.81 -12.18 -10.09
N GLU A 210 -22.69 -11.39 -9.02
CA GLU A 210 -23.85 -11.00 -8.20
C GLU A 210 -24.94 -10.31 -9.03
N LEU A 211 -24.56 -9.41 -9.93
CA LEU A 211 -25.47 -8.67 -10.80
C LEU A 211 -25.98 -9.47 -12.03
N ALA A 212 -25.63 -10.75 -12.16
CA ALA A 212 -26.04 -11.55 -13.33
C ALA A 212 -27.54 -11.89 -13.33
N GLN A 213 -28.19 -11.85 -12.17
CA GLN A 213 -29.63 -12.06 -11.97
C GLN A 213 -30.17 -10.97 -11.02
N PRO A 214 -31.43 -10.54 -11.15
CA PRO A 214 -32.04 -9.63 -10.18
C PRO A 214 -32.17 -10.26 -8.78
N GLY A 215 -32.02 -9.45 -7.72
CA GLY A 215 -32.05 -9.89 -6.33
C GLY A 215 -30.67 -10.25 -5.78
N LEU A 216 -30.58 -10.61 -4.50
CA LEU A 216 -29.33 -11.09 -3.89
C LEU A 216 -29.14 -12.57 -4.19
N GLN A 217 -27.93 -12.93 -4.62
CA GLN A 217 -27.55 -14.28 -4.99
C GLN A 217 -26.51 -14.84 -3.99
N TRP A 218 -25.37 -14.15 -3.84
CA TRP A 218 -24.20 -14.62 -3.09
C TRP A 218 -23.70 -13.60 -2.07
N LEU A 219 -23.78 -12.32 -2.40
CA LEU A 219 -23.25 -11.24 -1.56
C LEU A 219 -24.34 -10.64 -0.67
N SER A 220 -24.00 -10.31 0.57
CA SER A 220 -24.79 -9.35 1.33
C SER A 220 -24.64 -7.94 0.75
N ASN A 221 -25.56 -7.03 1.09
CA ASN A 221 -25.46 -5.63 0.68
C ASN A 221 -24.12 -5.00 1.13
N ASP A 222 -23.66 -5.29 2.35
CA ASP A 222 -22.41 -4.74 2.88
C ASP A 222 -21.19 -5.29 2.16
N GLN A 223 -21.21 -6.59 1.83
CA GLN A 223 -20.15 -7.23 1.05
C GLN A 223 -20.08 -6.67 -0.37
N TYR A 224 -21.23 -6.48 -1.01
CA TYR A 224 -21.33 -5.85 -2.32
C TYR A 224 -20.76 -4.42 -2.30
N ASN A 225 -21.24 -3.61 -1.35
CA ASN A 225 -20.83 -2.21 -1.22
C ASN A 225 -19.33 -2.10 -0.93
N THR A 226 -18.78 -2.97 -0.07
CA THR A 226 -17.35 -3.01 0.24
C THR A 226 -16.53 -3.41 -0.99
N LEU A 227 -16.92 -4.46 -1.72
CA LEU A 227 -16.20 -4.92 -2.91
C LEU A 227 -16.24 -3.89 -4.04
N PHE A 228 -17.40 -3.27 -4.27
CA PHE A 228 -17.58 -2.21 -5.26
C PHE A 228 -16.71 -0.99 -4.92
N SER A 229 -16.71 -0.58 -3.65
CA SER A 229 -15.93 0.56 -3.19
C SER A 229 -14.42 0.29 -3.26
N ALA A 230 -14.00 -0.91 -2.83
CA ALA A 230 -12.61 -1.36 -2.92
C ALA A 230 -12.13 -1.46 -4.37
N HIS A 231 -12.95 -2.00 -5.28
CA HIS A 231 -12.63 -2.08 -6.70
C HIS A 231 -12.26 -0.71 -7.27
N GLY A 232 -13.08 0.31 -7.02
CA GLY A 232 -12.84 1.66 -7.55
C GLY A 232 -11.46 2.21 -7.16
N ILE A 233 -11.12 2.17 -5.86
CA ILE A 233 -9.83 2.72 -5.40
C ILE A 233 -8.64 1.85 -5.83
N VAL A 234 -8.78 0.52 -5.83
CA VAL A 234 -7.73 -0.42 -6.25
C VAL A 234 -7.38 -0.22 -7.73
N MET A 235 -8.38 -0.02 -8.59
CA MET A 235 -8.17 0.23 -10.02
C MET A 235 -7.49 1.58 -10.27
N ILE A 236 -7.90 2.64 -9.57
CA ILE A 236 -7.25 3.96 -9.66
C ILE A 236 -5.77 3.86 -9.28
N VAL A 237 -5.45 3.20 -8.17
CA VAL A 237 -4.07 2.99 -7.73
C VAL A 237 -3.28 2.18 -8.75
N SER A 238 -3.86 1.08 -9.27
CA SER A 238 -3.20 0.26 -10.30
C SER A 238 -2.83 1.07 -11.55
N MET A 239 -3.76 1.90 -12.04
CA MET A 239 -3.53 2.76 -13.21
C MET A 239 -2.44 3.81 -12.94
N LEU A 240 -2.47 4.48 -11.79
CA LEU A 240 -1.43 5.44 -11.39
C LEU A 240 -0.05 4.77 -11.30
N MET A 241 0.03 3.57 -10.71
CA MET A 241 1.27 2.82 -10.63
C MET A 241 1.76 2.38 -12.01
N GLY A 242 0.87 1.99 -12.92
CA GLY A 242 1.20 1.60 -14.29
C GLY A 242 1.81 2.76 -15.09
N VAL A 243 1.18 3.95 -15.03
CA VAL A 243 1.75 5.18 -15.61
C VAL A 243 3.09 5.51 -14.95
N GLY A 244 3.16 5.44 -13.62
CA GLY A 244 4.38 5.65 -12.85
C GLY A 244 5.52 4.71 -13.26
N ALA A 245 5.21 3.45 -13.60
CA ALA A 245 6.18 2.47 -14.10
C ALA A 245 6.84 2.95 -15.39
N MET A 246 6.02 3.35 -16.36
CA MET A 246 6.47 3.81 -17.67
C MET A 246 7.26 5.11 -17.55
N VAL A 247 6.78 6.06 -16.75
CA VAL A 247 7.46 7.34 -16.51
C VAL A 247 8.84 7.12 -15.87
N ASN A 248 8.92 6.32 -14.80
CA ASN A 248 10.18 6.00 -14.15
C ASN A 248 11.17 5.31 -15.09
N TYR A 249 10.69 4.35 -15.89
CA TYR A 249 11.56 3.57 -16.75
C TYR A 249 12.05 4.39 -17.96
N LEU A 250 11.15 5.11 -18.63
CA LEU A 250 11.40 5.71 -19.94
C LEU A 250 11.89 7.15 -19.88
N VAL A 251 11.41 7.99 -18.95
CA VAL A 251 11.71 9.43 -18.99
C VAL A 251 13.21 9.72 -18.95
N PRO A 252 14.01 9.17 -18.00
CA PRO A 252 15.45 9.41 -17.99
C PRO A 252 16.13 8.97 -19.29
N LEU A 253 15.73 7.82 -19.84
CA LEU A 253 16.29 7.30 -21.10
C LEU A 253 15.98 8.21 -22.28
N MET A 254 14.74 8.70 -22.38
CA MET A 254 14.28 9.53 -23.49
C MET A 254 14.88 10.93 -23.50
N ILE A 255 15.30 11.45 -22.34
CA ILE A 255 15.97 12.76 -22.25
C ILE A 255 17.49 12.67 -22.16
N GLY A 256 18.06 11.45 -22.17
CA GLY A 256 19.50 11.22 -22.05
C GLY A 256 20.08 11.49 -20.66
N ALA A 257 19.26 11.36 -19.61
CA ALA A 257 19.70 11.43 -18.22
C ALA A 257 20.18 10.05 -17.73
N SER A 258 21.14 10.03 -16.80
CA SER A 258 21.65 8.79 -16.21
C SER A 258 20.68 8.15 -15.21
N ASP A 259 19.88 8.97 -14.54
CA ASP A 259 18.87 8.59 -13.54
C ASP A 259 17.87 9.76 -13.35
N MET A 260 16.93 9.60 -12.42
CA MET A 260 16.07 10.69 -11.94
C MET A 260 16.85 11.70 -11.09
N ALA A 261 16.33 12.93 -10.96
CA ALA A 261 16.96 14.03 -10.20
C ALA A 261 17.19 13.71 -8.73
N PHE A 262 16.25 12.98 -8.13
CA PHE A 262 16.33 12.56 -6.73
C PHE A 262 16.17 11.04 -6.64
N PRO A 263 17.23 10.23 -6.89
CA PRO A 263 17.12 8.76 -6.90
C PRO A 263 16.59 8.16 -5.59
N ARG A 264 16.97 8.75 -4.45
CA ARG A 264 16.47 8.33 -3.12
C ARG A 264 15.00 8.66 -2.89
N LEU A 265 14.58 9.86 -3.30
CA LEU A 265 13.17 10.26 -3.25
C LEU A 265 12.35 9.37 -4.19
N ASN A 266 12.94 8.94 -5.30
CA ASN A 266 12.31 8.01 -6.23
C ASN A 266 12.03 6.64 -5.61
N ALA A 267 13.04 6.08 -4.94
CA ALA A 267 12.85 4.84 -4.21
C ALA A 267 11.81 5.03 -3.09
N PHE A 268 11.92 6.11 -2.33
CA PHE A 268 10.97 6.44 -1.27
C PHE A 268 9.53 6.58 -1.79
N SER A 269 9.32 7.22 -2.95
CA SER A 269 7.98 7.40 -3.53
C SER A 269 7.29 6.06 -3.78
N TYR A 270 8.01 5.06 -4.30
CA TYR A 270 7.47 3.71 -4.46
C TYR A 270 7.12 3.07 -3.12
N TRP A 271 8.07 3.04 -2.19
CA TRP A 271 7.94 2.30 -0.93
C TRP A 271 6.96 2.93 0.08
N VAL A 272 6.76 4.26 0.05
CA VAL A 272 5.80 4.95 0.94
C VAL A 272 4.34 4.74 0.54
N GLY A 273 4.09 4.40 -0.74
CA GLY A 273 2.74 4.12 -1.22
C GLY A 273 2.22 2.73 -0.83
N LEU A 274 3.09 1.73 -0.77
CA LEU A 274 2.71 0.33 -0.50
C LEU A 274 1.93 0.06 0.81
N PRO A 275 2.20 0.75 1.94
CA PRO A 275 1.40 0.63 3.17
C PRO A 275 -0.09 0.95 2.99
N SER A 276 -0.46 1.69 1.93
CA SER A 276 -1.88 1.96 1.64
C SER A 276 -2.65 0.68 1.34
N VAL A 277 -2.02 -0.31 0.70
CA VAL A 277 -2.66 -1.57 0.32
C VAL A 277 -3.11 -2.36 1.54
N THR A 278 -2.24 -2.50 2.53
CA THR A 278 -2.54 -3.19 3.79
C THR A 278 -3.56 -2.42 4.63
N LEU A 279 -3.59 -1.08 4.57
CA LEU A 279 -4.64 -0.29 5.20
C LEU A 279 -6.00 -0.55 4.55
N VAL A 280 -6.09 -0.49 3.22
CA VAL A 280 -7.35 -0.76 2.49
C VAL A 280 -7.83 -2.19 2.72
N LEU A 281 -6.96 -3.18 2.59
CA LEU A 281 -7.30 -4.59 2.87
C LEU A 281 -7.68 -4.81 4.34
N GLY A 282 -6.99 -4.13 5.27
CA GLY A 282 -7.36 -4.11 6.67
C GLY A 282 -8.74 -3.52 6.91
N GLY A 283 -9.09 -2.45 6.18
CA GLY A 283 -10.44 -1.87 6.19
C GLY A 283 -11.51 -2.85 5.72
N MET A 284 -11.25 -3.59 4.65
CA MET A 284 -12.15 -4.67 4.17
C MET A 284 -12.34 -5.76 5.23
N ALA A 285 -11.25 -6.18 5.89
CA ALA A 285 -11.29 -7.21 6.92
C ALA A 285 -11.96 -6.73 8.23
N LEU A 286 -11.91 -5.43 8.50
CA LEU A 286 -12.45 -4.80 9.71
C LEU A 286 -13.77 -4.09 9.43
N GLY A 287 -14.73 -4.83 8.86
CA GLY A 287 -16.11 -4.37 8.67
C GLY A 287 -16.40 -3.72 7.32
N GLY A 288 -15.40 -3.45 6.49
CA GLY A 288 -15.61 -2.87 5.15
C GLY A 288 -15.99 -1.40 5.17
N TRP A 289 -16.56 -0.93 4.06
CA TRP A 289 -17.15 0.41 3.94
C TRP A 289 -18.10 0.46 2.75
N ASP A 290 -19.13 1.30 2.85
CA ASP A 290 -20.20 1.43 1.85
C ASP A 290 -20.20 2.79 1.12
N THR A 291 -19.14 3.57 1.32
CA THR A 291 -19.08 4.98 0.90
C THR A 291 -18.58 5.21 -0.52
N GLY A 292 -18.44 4.13 -1.29
CA GLY A 292 -17.78 4.16 -2.59
C GLY A 292 -16.27 4.42 -2.46
N TRP A 293 -15.60 4.61 -3.60
CA TRP A 293 -14.21 5.07 -3.61
C TRP A 293 -14.08 6.57 -3.30
N VAL A 294 -15.18 7.32 -3.41
CA VAL A 294 -15.21 8.77 -3.18
C VAL A 294 -15.24 9.09 -1.70
N GLY A 295 -15.99 8.35 -0.86
CA GLY A 295 -15.99 8.58 0.58
C GLY A 295 -16.73 9.85 1.02
N TYR A 296 -17.85 10.19 0.37
CA TYR A 296 -18.62 11.39 0.69
C TYR A 296 -18.98 11.48 2.19
N PRO A 297 -18.80 12.65 2.83
CA PRO A 297 -18.97 12.83 4.28
C PRO A 297 -20.41 12.66 4.75
N THR A 298 -21.39 12.81 3.86
CA THR A 298 -22.80 12.51 4.17
C THR A 298 -23.03 11.05 4.56
N LEU A 299 -22.10 10.15 4.21
CA LEU A 299 -22.14 8.74 4.61
C LEU A 299 -20.89 8.36 5.41
N SER A 300 -19.69 8.77 4.98
CA SER A 300 -18.42 8.40 5.63
C SER A 300 -18.22 8.97 7.03
N LEU A 301 -19.03 9.92 7.49
CA LEU A 301 -19.03 10.37 8.88
C LEU A 301 -19.96 9.55 9.79
N PHE A 302 -20.97 8.88 9.23
CA PHE A 302 -22.07 8.31 10.01
C PHE A 302 -22.15 6.79 9.91
N THR A 303 -21.48 6.19 8.92
CA THR A 303 -21.45 4.74 8.76
C THR A 303 -20.76 4.07 9.96
N PRO A 304 -21.30 2.98 10.53
CA PRO A 304 -20.76 2.36 11.74
C PRO A 304 -19.49 1.54 11.50
N GLU A 305 -19.16 1.22 10.24
CA GLU A 305 -18.03 0.38 9.87
C GLU A 305 -16.71 1.10 10.14
N ILE A 306 -15.90 0.50 11.02
CA ILE A 306 -14.59 1.03 11.38
C ILE A 306 -13.58 0.98 10.21
N GLY A 307 -13.84 0.13 9.22
CA GLY A 307 -13.02 -0.06 8.04
C GLY A 307 -12.90 1.18 7.15
N VAL A 308 -13.91 2.07 7.17
CA VAL A 308 -13.89 3.33 6.40
C VAL A 308 -12.70 4.20 6.77
N VAL A 309 -12.27 4.20 8.05
CA VAL A 309 -11.12 4.98 8.52
C VAL A 309 -9.83 4.47 7.87
N LEU A 310 -9.66 3.15 7.78
CA LEU A 310 -8.48 2.55 7.15
C LEU A 310 -8.47 2.76 5.64
N PHE A 311 -9.64 2.76 4.99
CA PHE A 311 -9.78 3.18 3.59
C PHE A 311 -9.32 4.64 3.40
N LEU A 312 -9.86 5.59 4.18
CA LEU A 312 -9.52 7.01 4.09
C LEU A 312 -8.01 7.23 4.32
N MET A 313 -7.44 6.54 5.32
CA MET A 313 -6.00 6.56 5.58
C MET A 313 -5.19 5.97 4.43
N GLY A 314 -5.59 4.82 3.89
CA GLY A 314 -4.91 4.20 2.76
C GLY A 314 -4.83 5.14 1.57
N PHE A 315 -5.95 5.79 1.22
CA PHE A 315 -5.98 6.79 0.16
C PHE A 315 -5.06 7.99 0.50
N TRP A 316 -5.16 8.52 1.72
CA TRP A 316 -4.32 9.64 2.17
C TRP A 316 -2.81 9.32 2.10
N ILE A 317 -2.40 8.13 2.54
CA ILE A 317 -1.01 7.68 2.51
C ILE A 317 -0.47 7.56 1.07
N ASN A 318 -1.28 7.05 0.15
CA ASN A 318 -0.88 6.93 -1.25
C ASN A 318 -0.66 8.29 -1.92
N GLY A 319 -1.28 9.35 -1.41
CA GLY A 319 -1.03 10.73 -1.86
C GLY A 319 0.44 11.15 -1.73
N PHE A 320 1.13 10.75 -0.66
CA PHE A 320 2.55 11.11 -0.46
C PHE A 320 3.46 10.50 -1.52
N SER A 321 3.19 9.25 -1.91
CA SER A 321 3.89 8.58 -3.01
C SER A 321 3.77 9.37 -4.31
N SER A 322 2.53 9.77 -4.63
CA SER A 322 2.19 10.54 -5.83
C SER A 322 2.92 11.88 -5.88
N ILE A 323 2.94 12.62 -4.77
CA ILE A 323 3.58 13.94 -4.67
C ILE A 323 5.10 13.83 -4.83
N ALA A 324 5.72 12.88 -4.12
CA ALA A 324 7.16 12.64 -4.19
C ALA A 324 7.61 12.24 -5.61
N SER A 325 6.81 11.39 -6.26
CA SER A 325 7.04 10.98 -7.65
C SER A 325 6.95 12.16 -8.62
N ALA A 326 5.90 12.99 -8.49
CA ALA A 326 5.69 14.16 -9.34
C ALA A 326 6.84 15.17 -9.26
N ILE A 327 7.28 15.53 -8.05
CA ILE A 327 8.42 16.45 -7.86
C ILE A 327 9.66 15.93 -8.59
N ASN A 328 9.92 14.63 -8.50
CA ASN A 328 11.09 14.03 -9.12
C ASN A 328 11.03 14.09 -10.65
N VAL A 329 9.87 13.79 -11.25
CA VAL A 329 9.65 13.91 -12.70
C VAL A 329 9.79 15.36 -13.17
N LEU A 330 9.21 16.32 -12.44
CA LEU A 330 9.31 17.75 -12.74
C LEU A 330 10.76 18.21 -12.80
N VAL A 331 11.55 17.93 -11.76
CA VAL A 331 12.95 18.36 -11.72
C VAL A 331 13.78 17.64 -12.79
N THR A 332 13.63 16.31 -12.92
CA THR A 332 14.37 15.51 -13.90
C THR A 332 14.18 16.04 -15.32
N THR A 333 12.93 16.25 -15.74
CA THR A 333 12.62 16.71 -17.10
C THR A 333 13.06 18.15 -17.36
N MET A 334 13.10 18.99 -16.33
CA MET A 334 13.48 20.40 -16.48
C MET A 334 14.98 20.63 -16.45
N THR A 335 15.74 19.86 -15.67
CA THR A 335 17.15 20.17 -15.38
C THR A 335 18.17 19.14 -15.86
N MET A 336 17.76 17.91 -16.21
CA MET A 336 18.70 16.81 -16.51
C MET A 336 18.74 16.37 -17.98
N ARG A 337 18.12 17.12 -18.87
CA ARG A 337 18.12 16.81 -20.31
C ARG A 337 19.52 16.87 -20.90
N ALA A 338 19.76 16.04 -21.91
CA ALA A 338 20.99 16.05 -22.69
C ALA A 338 21.24 17.43 -23.35
N LYS A 339 22.51 17.80 -23.48
CA LYS A 339 22.93 19.07 -24.09
C LYS A 339 22.38 19.19 -25.51
N GLY A 340 21.71 20.30 -25.81
CA GLY A 340 21.10 20.58 -27.12
C GLY A 340 19.62 20.18 -27.24
N MET A 341 19.05 19.51 -26.24
CA MET A 341 17.62 19.21 -26.15
C MET A 341 16.87 20.34 -25.43
N SER A 342 16.28 21.26 -26.20
CA SER A 342 15.31 22.23 -25.68
C SER A 342 13.99 21.56 -25.30
N LEU A 343 13.13 22.26 -24.55
CA LEU A 343 11.77 21.80 -24.20
C LEU A 343 11.00 21.28 -25.42
N PHE A 344 10.92 22.06 -26.49
CA PHE A 344 10.20 21.69 -27.72
C PHE A 344 10.87 20.60 -28.58
N ARG A 345 11.98 20.02 -28.10
CA ARG A 345 12.66 18.87 -28.73
C ARG A 345 12.53 17.58 -27.92
N MET A 346 11.86 17.63 -26.76
CA MET A 346 11.59 16.42 -25.96
C MET A 346 10.57 15.52 -26.67
N PRO A 347 10.69 14.18 -26.55
CA PRO A 347 9.66 13.27 -27.03
C PRO A 347 8.28 13.57 -26.44
N ILE A 348 7.22 13.29 -27.19
CA ILE A 348 5.85 13.60 -26.78
C ILE A 348 5.45 12.90 -25.47
N PHE A 349 5.93 11.67 -25.24
CA PHE A 349 5.73 10.95 -23.98
C PHE A 349 6.30 11.72 -22.77
N VAL A 350 7.48 12.34 -22.92
CA VAL A 350 8.10 13.14 -21.86
C VAL A 350 7.30 14.41 -21.58
N TRP A 351 6.70 15.01 -22.61
CA TRP A 351 5.77 16.12 -22.44
C TRP A 351 4.49 15.72 -21.70
N GLY A 352 3.91 14.56 -22.05
CA GLY A 352 2.78 13.98 -21.34
C GLY A 352 3.09 13.73 -19.86
N ALA A 353 4.25 13.12 -19.59
CA ALA A 353 4.75 12.88 -18.23
C ALA A 353 4.99 14.18 -17.44
N LEU A 354 5.54 15.22 -18.08
CA LEU A 354 5.73 16.54 -17.48
C LEU A 354 4.39 17.20 -17.13
N ALA A 355 3.41 17.17 -18.04
CA ALA A 355 2.07 17.71 -17.81
C ALA A 355 1.34 16.96 -16.68
N ALA A 356 1.41 15.62 -16.70
CA ALA A 356 0.87 14.80 -15.62
C ALA A 356 1.54 15.11 -14.27
N ALA A 357 2.86 15.25 -14.23
CA ALA A 357 3.57 15.59 -13.00
C ALA A 357 3.19 16.98 -12.46
N LEU A 358 2.94 17.97 -13.32
CA LEU A 358 2.44 19.29 -12.90
C LEU A 358 1.09 19.17 -12.20
N ILE A 359 0.13 18.50 -12.84
CA ILE A 359 -1.21 18.28 -12.29
C ILE A 359 -1.13 17.51 -10.98
N GLN A 360 -0.35 16.41 -10.95
CA GLN A 360 -0.22 15.57 -9.76
C GLN A 360 0.40 16.36 -8.59
N PHE A 361 1.42 17.17 -8.83
CA PHE A 361 2.02 17.99 -7.78
C PHE A 361 1.05 19.04 -7.23
N SER A 362 0.34 19.77 -8.11
CA SER A 362 -0.53 20.88 -7.70
C SER A 362 -1.86 20.43 -7.11
N ALA A 363 -2.45 19.35 -7.63
CA ALA A 363 -3.82 18.97 -7.29
C ALA A 363 -3.91 17.92 -6.16
N THR A 364 -2.95 17.00 -6.02
CA THR A 364 -3.03 15.89 -5.04
C THR A 364 -3.20 16.36 -3.59
N GLN A 365 -2.69 17.55 -3.25
CA GLN A 365 -2.86 18.12 -1.91
C GLN A 365 -4.33 18.35 -1.55
N THR A 366 -5.17 18.65 -2.55
CA THR A 366 -6.59 18.98 -2.31
C THR A 366 -7.40 17.76 -1.91
N VAL A 367 -7.22 16.60 -2.55
CA VAL A 367 -7.83 15.35 -2.04
C VAL A 367 -7.27 14.97 -0.67
N GLY A 368 -5.96 15.17 -0.45
CA GLY A 368 -5.35 14.98 0.87
C GLY A 368 -6.04 15.82 1.95
N MET A 369 -6.37 17.07 1.64
CA MET A 369 -7.10 17.97 2.52
C MET A 369 -8.54 17.48 2.78
N ALA A 370 -9.28 17.07 1.74
CA ALA A 370 -10.62 16.51 1.89
C ALA A 370 -10.63 15.29 2.83
N LEU A 371 -9.73 14.32 2.58
CA LEU A 371 -9.59 13.11 3.40
C LEU A 371 -9.15 13.44 4.84
N THR A 372 -8.24 14.40 5.02
CA THR A 372 -7.80 14.85 6.34
C THR A 372 -8.95 15.46 7.13
N MET A 373 -9.73 16.35 6.52
CA MET A 373 -10.90 16.94 7.17
C MET A 373 -11.94 15.87 7.55
N THR A 374 -12.18 14.88 6.68
CA THR A 374 -13.11 13.78 6.97
C THR A 374 -12.62 12.92 8.13
N LEU A 375 -11.34 12.54 8.15
CA LEU A 375 -10.74 11.80 9.25
C LEU A 375 -10.80 12.59 10.56
N LEU A 376 -10.49 13.90 10.51
CA LEU A 376 -10.52 14.77 11.67
C LEU A 376 -11.93 14.95 12.25
N GLU A 377 -12.94 15.10 11.39
CA GLU A 377 -14.34 15.20 11.80
C GLU A 377 -14.86 13.89 12.37
N ARG A 378 -14.62 12.77 11.68
CA ARG A 378 -15.06 11.45 12.15
C ARG A 378 -14.42 11.06 13.49
N VAL A 379 -13.10 11.26 13.62
CA VAL A 379 -12.33 10.70 14.74
C VAL A 379 -12.23 11.65 15.93
N TYR A 380 -12.19 12.96 15.68
CA TYR A 380 -12.02 13.98 16.72
C TYR A 380 -13.21 14.92 16.89
N GLY A 381 -14.28 14.77 16.09
CA GLY A 381 -15.49 15.57 16.23
C GLY A 381 -15.33 17.03 15.79
N LEU A 382 -14.29 17.34 15.00
CA LEU A 382 -14.21 18.64 14.32
C LEU A 382 -15.37 18.79 13.34
N VAL A 383 -15.75 20.02 12.99
CA VAL A 383 -16.93 20.27 12.16
C VAL A 383 -16.52 20.94 10.86
N PHE A 384 -16.50 20.17 9.77
CA PHE A 384 -16.25 20.67 8.42
C PHE A 384 -17.45 20.43 7.50
N PHE A 385 -18.08 19.26 7.58
CA PHE A 385 -19.03 18.77 6.60
C PHE A 385 -20.42 18.47 7.17
N ASN A 386 -20.58 18.17 8.46
CA ASN A 386 -21.87 17.85 9.06
C ASN A 386 -22.80 19.08 9.12
N PRO A 387 -23.89 19.13 8.34
CA PRO A 387 -24.78 20.29 8.28
C PRO A 387 -25.54 20.53 9.59
N ASN A 388 -25.75 19.49 10.40
CA ASN A 388 -26.45 19.62 11.70
C ASN A 388 -25.60 20.39 12.73
N LEU A 389 -24.30 20.51 12.50
CA LEU A 389 -23.36 21.25 13.35
C LEU A 389 -22.84 22.53 12.67
N GLY A 390 -23.38 22.90 11.50
CA GLY A 390 -22.97 24.08 10.73
C GLY A 390 -21.89 23.83 9.68
N GLY A 391 -21.48 22.58 9.45
CA GLY A 391 -20.59 22.18 8.36
C GLY A 391 -21.26 22.22 6.99
N ASN A 392 -20.46 22.11 5.92
CA ASN A 392 -20.96 22.13 4.55
C ASN A 392 -20.51 20.88 3.77
N PRO A 393 -21.40 19.92 3.47
CA PRO A 393 -21.02 18.72 2.73
C PRO A 393 -20.64 18.99 1.27
N ILE A 394 -21.07 20.11 0.68
CA ILE A 394 -20.69 20.55 -0.68
C ILE A 394 -19.22 20.99 -0.72
N LEU A 395 -18.66 21.45 0.41
CA LEU A 395 -17.23 21.77 0.50
C LEU A 395 -16.37 20.55 0.13
N TYR A 396 -16.73 19.37 0.64
CA TYR A 396 -16.03 18.13 0.30
C TYR A 396 -16.02 17.87 -1.20
N GLN A 397 -17.19 18.03 -1.85
CA GLN A 397 -17.30 17.80 -3.29
C GLN A 397 -16.37 18.73 -4.08
N ASN A 398 -16.34 20.02 -3.72
CA ASN A 398 -15.45 20.98 -4.38
C ASN A 398 -13.97 20.62 -4.17
N VAL A 399 -13.56 20.37 -2.93
CA VAL A 399 -12.15 20.09 -2.61
C VAL A 399 -11.70 18.74 -3.19
N PHE A 400 -12.55 17.72 -3.13
CA PHE A 400 -12.27 16.40 -3.70
C PHE A 400 -12.20 16.45 -5.23
N TRP A 401 -13.21 17.01 -5.90
CA TRP A 401 -13.27 17.01 -7.36
C TRP A 401 -12.33 18.01 -8.02
N PHE A 402 -11.87 19.04 -7.29
CA PHE A 402 -10.76 19.88 -7.73
C PHE A 402 -9.50 19.05 -8.02
N TYR A 403 -9.28 17.94 -7.30
CA TYR A 403 -8.26 16.95 -7.65
C TYR A 403 -8.79 15.84 -8.55
N SER A 404 -9.90 15.23 -8.19
CA SER A 404 -10.31 13.94 -8.74
C SER A 404 -10.78 14.03 -10.19
N HIS A 405 -11.09 15.23 -10.72
CA HIS A 405 -11.19 15.39 -12.16
C HIS A 405 -9.81 15.53 -12.81
N PRO A 406 -8.90 16.42 -12.37
CA PRO A 406 -7.54 16.44 -12.90
C PRO A 406 -6.76 15.12 -12.85
N VAL A 407 -6.97 14.29 -11.83
CA VAL A 407 -6.28 12.99 -11.73
C VAL A 407 -6.60 12.08 -12.91
N VAL A 408 -7.79 12.21 -13.52
CA VAL A 408 -8.16 11.36 -14.67
C VAL A 408 -7.31 11.69 -15.90
N TYR A 409 -6.80 12.92 -16.01
CA TYR A 409 -5.87 13.29 -17.08
C TYR A 409 -4.49 12.68 -16.88
N LEU A 410 -4.11 12.30 -15.65
CA LEU A 410 -2.84 11.59 -15.40
C LEU A 410 -2.79 10.23 -16.10
N PHE A 411 -3.95 9.62 -16.34
CA PHE A 411 -4.06 8.34 -17.06
C PHE A 411 -3.99 8.48 -18.58
N VAL A 412 -4.26 9.67 -19.10
CA VAL A 412 -4.50 9.90 -20.54
C VAL A 412 -3.36 10.71 -21.18
N LEU A 413 -2.67 11.55 -20.40
CA LEU A 413 -1.63 12.43 -20.93
C LEU A 413 -0.32 11.70 -21.31
N PRO A 414 0.28 10.85 -20.46
CA PRO A 414 1.46 10.06 -20.82
C PRO A 414 1.07 8.81 -21.61
#